data_AF-A0A930HME2-F1
#
_entry.id   AF-A0A930HME2-F1
#
_cell.length_a   1.000
_cell.length_b   1.000
_cell.length_c   1.000
_cell.angle_alpha   90.00
_cell.angle_beta   90.00
_cell.angle_gamma   90.00
#
_symmetry.space_group_name_H-M   'P 1'
#
loop_
_entity.id
_entity.type
_entity.pdbx_description
1 polymer ?
#
loop_
_entity_poly.entity_id
_entity_poly.type
_entity_poly.pdbx_seq_one_letter_code
_entity_poly.pdbx_strand_id
1 'polypeptide(L)'
;MQRYLLLISFILLSTLMVTVRAQEVDQKPLQDSIGSRAKFSTTIEMSKGYLSGISVLVRETDVFRGVLFNEFGITALEFTYNPQKKKVKLEQVIAMLDKWYIRRVIKKDLRCVIENLLKGISQYKDEKYHISYKFSLMDEKAEPKVIEEGIDATEE
;
A
#
# COMPACT_ATOMS: atom_id res chain seq x y z
N MET A 1 -50.75 0.72 30.82
CA MET A 1 -49.38 0.18 30.73
C MET A 1 -48.94 -0.25 29.32
N GLN A 2 -49.83 -0.43 28.32
CA GLN A 2 -49.42 -0.89 26.97
C GLN A 2 -48.85 0.21 26.04
N ARG A 3 -49.08 1.50 26.32
CA ARG A 3 -48.62 2.60 25.46
C ARG A 3 -47.11 2.90 25.57
N TYR A 4 -46.48 2.53 26.68
CA TYR A 4 -45.05 2.74 26.91
C TYR A 4 -44.17 1.66 26.24
N LEU A 5 -44.72 0.48 25.97
CA LEU A 5 -43.99 -0.61 25.30
C LEU A 5 -43.69 -0.28 23.83
N LEU A 6 -44.58 0.47 23.16
CA LEU A 6 -44.35 0.91 21.77
C LEU A 6 -43.22 1.95 21.67
N LEU A 7 -43.07 2.81 22.68
CA LEU A 7 -42.03 3.84 22.69
C LEU A 7 -40.63 3.25 22.95
N ILE A 8 -40.54 2.18 23.75
CA ILE A 8 -39.27 1.46 23.99
C ILE A 8 -38.80 0.76 22.70
N SER A 9 -39.73 0.25 21.89
CA SER A 9 -39.43 -0.38 20.59
C SER A 9 -38.79 0.59 19.59
N PHE A 10 -39.28 1.84 19.54
CA PHE A 10 -38.72 2.87 18.66
C PHE A 10 -37.31 3.33 19.06
N ILE A 11 -36.98 3.31 20.35
CA ILE A 11 -35.64 3.66 20.86
C ILE A 11 -34.64 2.52 20.57
N LEU A 12 -35.07 1.26 20.59
CA LEU A 12 -34.23 0.11 20.24
C LEU A 12 -33.96 -0.01 18.74
N LEU A 13 -34.84 0.51 17.88
CA LEU A 13 -34.65 0.48 16.43
C LEU A 13 -33.69 1.58 15.92
N SER A 14 -33.54 2.69 16.65
CA SER A 14 -32.64 3.79 16.26
C SER A 14 -31.16 3.50 16.55
N THR A 15 -30.85 2.61 17.49
CA THR A 15 -29.46 2.23 17.81
C THR A 15 -28.85 1.24 16.83
N LEU A 16 -29.65 0.64 15.92
CA LEU A 16 -29.15 -0.31 14.92
C LEU A 16 -28.53 0.36 13.67
N MET A 17 -28.56 1.69 13.59
CA MET A 17 -27.92 2.46 12.51
C MET A 17 -26.55 3.02 12.92
N VAL A 18 -25.77 2.28 13.70
CA VAL A 18 -24.33 2.53 13.76
C VAL A 18 -23.75 2.04 12.44
N THR A 19 -23.68 2.96 11.47
CA THR A 19 -22.80 2.75 10.31
C THR A 19 -21.39 2.61 10.86
N VAL A 20 -20.81 1.41 10.79
CA VAL A 20 -19.39 1.19 10.99
C VAL A 20 -18.67 2.05 9.94
N ARG A 21 -18.23 3.23 10.35
CA ARG A 21 -17.24 3.99 9.59
C ARG A 21 -15.95 3.22 9.81
N ALA A 22 -15.53 2.45 8.80
CA ALA A 22 -14.19 1.89 8.79
C ALA A 22 -13.21 3.05 9.02
N GLN A 23 -12.51 2.99 10.14
CA GLN A 23 -11.59 4.03 10.57
C GLN A 23 -10.46 4.11 9.53
N GLU A 24 -10.34 5.25 8.86
CA GLU A 24 -9.16 5.58 8.05
C GLU A 24 -7.96 5.55 9.00
N VAL A 25 -7.19 4.46 8.93
CA VAL A 25 -5.90 4.39 9.62
C VAL A 25 -4.96 5.29 8.83
N ASP A 26 -4.93 6.57 9.21
CA ASP A 26 -3.94 7.53 8.77
C ASP A 26 -2.58 7.11 9.32
N GLN A 27 -1.71 6.68 8.41
CA GLN A 27 -0.32 6.35 8.71
C GLN A 27 0.58 7.55 8.40
N LYS A 28 1.83 7.51 8.84
CA LYS A 28 2.81 8.53 8.45
C LYS A 28 2.89 8.62 6.92
N PRO A 29 2.81 9.83 6.33
CA PRO A 29 2.93 10.00 4.89
C PRO A 29 4.24 9.43 4.33
N LEU A 30 4.16 8.90 3.11
CA LEU A 30 5.34 8.55 2.34
C LEU A 30 6.22 9.79 2.16
N GLN A 31 7.47 9.70 2.58
CA GLN A 31 8.39 10.83 2.54
C GLN A 31 8.85 11.10 1.11
N ASP A 32 8.74 12.35 0.68
CA ASP A 32 9.27 12.84 -0.59
C ASP A 32 10.64 13.52 -0.41
N SER A 33 11.58 12.78 0.18
CA SER A 33 12.97 13.19 0.30
C SER A 33 13.83 12.20 -0.49
N ILE A 34 14.78 12.66 -1.30
CA ILE A 34 15.64 11.78 -2.08
C ILE A 34 16.36 10.80 -1.13
N GLY A 35 16.36 9.51 -1.50
CA GLY A 35 16.91 8.43 -0.70
C GLY A 35 15.99 7.91 0.39
N SER A 36 14.81 8.51 0.59
CA SER A 36 13.83 7.99 1.55
C SER A 36 13.37 6.59 1.13
N ARG A 37 13.22 5.71 2.12
CA ARG A 37 12.72 4.35 1.94
C ARG A 37 11.53 4.14 2.87
N ALA A 38 10.53 3.43 2.38
CA ALA A 38 9.39 2.99 3.16
C ALA A 38 9.05 1.54 2.83
N LYS A 39 8.80 0.74 3.87
CA LYS A 39 8.36 -0.65 3.76
C LYS A 39 6.89 -0.72 4.14
N PHE A 40 6.10 -1.48 3.39
CA PHE A 40 4.67 -1.63 3.60
C PHE A 40 4.27 -3.11 3.58
N SER A 41 3.47 -3.51 4.55
CA SER A 41 2.65 -4.71 4.42
C SER A 41 1.54 -4.41 3.41
N THR A 42 1.54 -5.16 2.31
CA THR A 42 0.73 -4.86 1.12
C THR A 42 -0.25 -5.98 0.83
N THR A 43 -1.48 -5.60 0.51
CA THR A 43 -2.50 -6.51 -0.01
C THR A 43 -3.19 -5.86 -1.20
N ILE A 44 -3.28 -6.61 -2.30
CA ILE A 44 -4.06 -6.27 -3.48
C ILE A 44 -5.10 -7.37 -3.66
N GLU A 45 -6.34 -7.06 -3.34
CA GLU A 45 -7.47 -7.99 -3.39
C GLU A 45 -8.29 -7.76 -4.66
N MET A 46 -8.58 -8.83 -5.39
CA MET A 46 -9.35 -8.84 -6.64
C MET A 46 -10.48 -9.87 -6.51
N SER A 47 -11.47 -9.79 -7.41
CA SER A 47 -12.64 -10.70 -7.40
C SER A 47 -12.31 -12.20 -7.50
N LYS A 48 -11.14 -12.56 -8.05
CA LYS A 48 -10.74 -13.97 -8.29
C LYS A 48 -9.49 -14.40 -7.52
N GLY A 49 -9.01 -13.59 -6.58
CA GLY A 49 -7.80 -13.88 -5.82
C GLY A 49 -7.17 -12.62 -5.25
N TYR A 50 -6.06 -12.79 -4.55
CA TYR A 50 -5.33 -11.70 -3.92
C TYR A 50 -3.82 -11.87 -4.11
N LEU A 51 -3.11 -10.76 -3.94
CA LEU A 51 -1.66 -10.73 -3.82
C LEU A 51 -1.32 -10.06 -2.49
N SER A 52 -0.66 -10.79 -1.61
CA SER A 52 -0.15 -10.29 -0.33
C SER A 52 1.38 -10.33 -0.32
N GLY A 53 1.99 -9.45 0.47
CA GLY A 53 3.42 -9.47 0.71
C GLY A 53 3.98 -8.13 1.18
N ILE A 54 5.25 -7.89 0.90
CA ILE A 54 5.97 -6.69 1.32
C ILE A 54 6.22 -5.82 0.09
N SER A 55 5.79 -4.56 0.16
CA SER A 55 6.22 -3.53 -0.79
C SER A 55 7.32 -2.68 -0.20
N VAL A 56 8.32 -2.35 -1.00
CA VAL A 56 9.33 -1.36 -0.68
C VAL A 56 9.23 -0.24 -1.70
N LEU A 57 9.09 0.99 -1.23
CA LEU A 57 9.16 2.19 -2.06
C LEU A 57 10.40 2.98 -1.68
N VAL A 58 11.17 3.38 -2.68
CA VAL A 58 12.35 4.23 -2.54
C VAL A 58 12.15 5.49 -3.37
N ARG A 59 12.39 6.66 -2.77
CA ARG A 59 12.40 7.92 -3.51
C ARG A 59 13.77 8.11 -4.16
N GLU A 60 13.81 8.10 -5.49
CA GLU A 60 14.97 8.50 -6.30
C GLU A 60 14.85 9.98 -6.70
N THR A 61 15.79 10.49 -7.48
CA THR A 61 15.82 11.89 -7.93
C THR A 61 14.51 12.30 -8.61
N ASP A 62 14.07 11.53 -9.61
CA ASP A 62 12.93 11.90 -10.47
C ASP A 62 11.70 11.01 -10.30
N VAL A 63 11.82 9.91 -9.57
CA VAL A 63 10.79 8.87 -9.49
C VAL A 63 10.74 8.23 -8.11
N PHE A 64 9.61 7.63 -7.79
CA PHE A 64 9.54 6.57 -6.78
C PHE A 64 9.72 5.23 -7.47
N ARG A 65 10.66 4.42 -7.01
CA ARG A 65 10.77 3.01 -7.41
C ARG A 65 10.08 2.14 -6.38
N GLY A 66 9.21 1.27 -6.84
CA GLY A 66 8.42 0.38 -6.00
C GLY A 66 8.61 -1.06 -6.43
N VAL A 67 8.76 -1.95 -5.45
CA VAL A 67 8.77 -3.39 -5.68
C VAL A 67 7.88 -4.07 -4.65
N LEU A 68 7.09 -5.02 -5.10
CA LEU A 68 6.22 -5.87 -4.28
C LEU A 68 6.68 -7.31 -4.45
N PHE A 69 7.12 -7.92 -3.35
CA PHE A 69 7.43 -9.34 -3.26
C PHE A 69 6.34 -10.04 -2.47
N ASN A 70 5.98 -11.25 -2.88
CA ASN A 70 5.05 -12.06 -2.11
C ASN A 70 5.74 -12.69 -0.88
N GLU A 71 4.98 -13.46 -0.11
CA GLU A 71 5.46 -14.15 1.11
C GLU A 71 6.60 -15.17 0.86
N PHE A 72 6.82 -15.57 -0.39
CA PHE A 72 7.89 -16.49 -0.79
C PHE A 72 9.11 -15.77 -1.37
N GLY A 73 9.15 -14.43 -1.31
CA GLY A 73 10.24 -13.63 -1.89
C GLY A 73 10.22 -13.53 -3.42
N ILE A 74 9.16 -14.01 -4.08
CA ILE A 74 9.01 -13.89 -5.52
C ILE A 74 8.51 -12.48 -5.83
N THR A 75 9.20 -11.78 -6.74
CA THR A 75 8.76 -10.47 -7.22
C THR A 75 7.45 -10.60 -7.97
N ALA A 76 6.41 -9.96 -7.44
CA ALA A 76 5.10 -9.94 -8.06
C ALA A 76 4.93 -8.73 -9.00
N LEU A 77 5.50 -7.58 -8.61
CA LEU A 77 5.36 -6.33 -9.34
C LEU A 77 6.55 -5.40 -9.06
N GLU A 78 7.19 -4.89 -10.10
CA GLU A 78 8.16 -3.80 -10.03
C GLU A 78 7.68 -2.64 -10.89
N PHE A 79 7.74 -1.42 -10.36
CA PHE A 79 7.22 -0.24 -11.03
C PHE A 79 8.01 1.03 -10.68
N THR A 80 7.89 2.02 -11.54
CA THR A 80 8.34 3.39 -11.26
C THR A 80 7.17 4.37 -11.39
N TYR A 81 7.09 5.32 -10.47
CA TYR A 81 6.13 6.43 -10.51
C TYR A 81 6.87 7.74 -10.63
N ASN A 82 6.58 8.49 -11.69
CA ASN A 82 7.10 9.84 -11.87
C ASN A 82 6.08 10.85 -11.33
N PRO A 83 6.38 11.58 -10.24
CA PRO A 83 5.46 12.53 -9.61
C PRO A 83 5.17 13.75 -10.50
N GLN A 84 6.15 14.22 -11.29
CA GLN A 84 5.98 15.36 -12.20
C GLN A 84 4.98 15.05 -13.32
N LYS A 85 5.13 13.87 -13.94
CA LYS A 85 4.30 13.42 -15.06
C LYS A 85 3.01 12.72 -14.60
N LYS A 86 2.89 12.38 -13.31
CA LYS A 86 1.84 11.52 -12.73
C LYS A 86 1.63 10.24 -13.54
N LYS A 87 2.74 9.58 -13.89
CA LYS A 87 2.75 8.37 -14.72
C LYS A 87 3.44 7.22 -14.01
N VAL A 88 2.83 6.05 -14.10
CA VAL A 88 3.39 4.77 -13.64
C VAL A 88 3.88 3.97 -14.84
N LYS A 89 5.09 3.43 -14.73
CA LYS A 89 5.63 2.40 -15.62
C LYS A 89 5.77 1.10 -14.81
N LEU A 90 5.36 -0.01 -15.41
CA LEU A 90 5.55 -1.35 -14.82
C LEU A 90 6.78 -1.94 -15.50
N GLU A 91 7.81 -2.27 -14.72
CA GLU A 91 9.05 -2.86 -15.21
C GLU A 91 8.92 -4.39 -15.23
N GLN A 92 8.48 -4.97 -14.11
CA GLN A 92 8.23 -6.41 -13.98
C GLN A 92 6.81 -6.65 -13.47
N VAL A 93 6.15 -7.66 -14.02
CA VAL A 93 4.80 -8.08 -13.63
C VAL A 93 4.75 -9.60 -13.66
N ILE A 94 4.28 -10.23 -12.58
CA ILE A 94 4.09 -11.68 -12.55
C ILE A 94 3.09 -12.13 -13.64
N ALA A 95 3.26 -13.34 -14.17
CA ALA A 95 2.47 -13.87 -15.28
C ALA A 95 0.95 -13.77 -15.07
N MET A 96 0.47 -13.94 -13.82
CA MET A 96 -0.94 -13.80 -13.48
C MET A 96 -1.52 -12.41 -13.80
N LEU A 97 -0.71 -11.36 -13.69
CA LEU A 97 -1.09 -9.96 -13.89
C LEU A 97 -0.63 -9.40 -15.25
N ASP A 98 0.17 -10.16 -16.01
CA ASP A 98 0.75 -9.72 -17.28
C ASP A 98 -0.21 -9.84 -18.49
N LYS A 99 -1.46 -9.42 -18.30
CA LYS A 99 -2.41 -9.21 -19.39
C LYS A 99 -2.53 -7.72 -19.66
N TRP A 100 -2.51 -7.32 -20.94
CA TRP A 100 -2.47 -5.90 -21.34
C TRP A 100 -3.53 -5.03 -20.65
N TYR A 101 -4.75 -5.56 -20.49
CA TYR A 101 -5.86 -4.83 -19.87
C TYR A 101 -5.70 -4.73 -18.35
N ILE A 102 -5.17 -5.78 -17.70
CA ILE A 102 -4.84 -5.79 -16.26
C ILE A 102 -3.73 -4.77 -15.99
N ARG A 103 -2.65 -4.80 -16.78
CA ARG A 103 -1.54 -3.83 -16.67
C ARG A 103 -2.02 -2.38 -16.77
N ARG A 104 -3.01 -2.11 -17.64
CA ARG A 104 -3.60 -0.77 -17.78
C ARG A 104 -4.33 -0.33 -16.52
N VAL A 105 -5.08 -1.23 -15.88
CA VAL A 105 -5.78 -0.97 -14.61
C VAL A 105 -4.76 -0.76 -13.48
N ILE A 106 -3.82 -1.69 -13.30
CA ILE A 106 -2.78 -1.60 -12.26
C ILE A 106 -1.99 -0.28 -12.34
N LYS A 107 -1.61 0.18 -13.55
CA LYS A 107 -0.91 1.47 -13.70
C LYS A 107 -1.74 2.66 -13.21
N LYS A 108 -3.03 2.67 -13.52
CA LYS A 108 -3.96 3.73 -13.09
C LYS A 108 -4.13 3.70 -11.58
N ASP A 109 -4.31 2.50 -11.02
CA ASP A 109 -4.58 2.31 -9.61
C ASP A 109 -3.34 2.62 -8.76
N LEU A 110 -2.17 2.13 -9.15
CA LEU A 110 -0.91 2.43 -8.47
C LEU A 110 -0.61 3.92 -8.41
N ARG A 111 -0.97 4.69 -9.45
CA ARG A 111 -0.86 6.16 -9.40
C ARG A 111 -1.68 6.71 -8.24
N CYS A 112 -2.95 6.29 -8.12
CA CYS A 112 -3.83 6.72 -7.04
C CYS A 112 -3.33 6.25 -5.67
N VAL A 113 -2.85 5.00 -5.57
CA VAL A 113 -2.24 4.45 -4.35
C VAL A 113 -1.08 5.32 -3.89
N ILE A 114 -0.13 5.65 -4.76
CA ILE A 114 1.06 6.41 -4.36
C ILE A 114 0.69 7.85 -3.97
N GLU A 115 -0.22 8.48 -4.71
CA GLU A 115 -0.76 9.80 -4.37
C GLU A 115 -1.49 9.80 -3.00
N ASN A 116 -2.13 8.69 -2.64
CA ASN A 116 -2.73 8.48 -1.32
C ASN A 116 -1.67 8.27 -0.24
N LEU A 117 -0.65 7.46 -0.51
CA LEU A 117 0.45 7.22 0.43
C LEU A 117 1.22 8.51 0.75
N LEU A 118 1.42 9.38 -0.24
CA LEU A 118 2.00 10.72 -0.04
C LEU A 118 1.17 11.61 0.90
N LYS A 119 -0.10 11.30 1.11
CA LYS A 119 -1.01 11.99 2.03
C LYS A 119 -1.18 11.24 3.36
N GLY A 120 -0.57 10.08 3.54
CA GLY A 120 -0.76 9.22 4.71
C GLY A 120 -1.96 8.26 4.61
N ILE A 121 -2.62 8.19 3.46
CA ILE A 121 -3.77 7.32 3.26
C ILE A 121 -3.28 5.94 2.82
N SER A 122 -3.55 4.91 3.63
CA SER A 122 -3.05 3.54 3.43
C SER A 122 -3.89 2.70 2.47
N GLN A 123 -5.11 3.14 2.13
CA GLN A 123 -6.09 2.35 1.39
C GLN A 123 -6.51 3.04 0.09
N TYR A 124 -6.83 2.24 -0.92
CA TYR A 124 -7.42 2.68 -2.18
C TYR A 124 -8.31 1.57 -2.73
N LYS A 125 -9.43 1.94 -3.35
CA LYS A 125 -10.34 0.99 -3.98
C LYS A 125 -10.73 1.46 -5.38
N ASP A 126 -10.52 0.61 -6.39
CA ASP A 126 -11.10 0.80 -7.71
C ASP A 126 -12.50 0.17 -7.72
N GLU A 127 -13.53 1.03 -7.66
CA GLU A 127 -14.93 0.59 -7.65
C GLU A 127 -15.39 -0.03 -8.99
N LYS A 128 -14.72 0.28 -10.11
CA LYS A 128 -15.09 -0.23 -11.43
C LYS A 128 -14.67 -1.68 -11.63
N TYR A 129 -13.48 -2.03 -11.14
CA TYR A 129 -12.93 -3.39 -11.28
C TYR A 129 -12.96 -4.19 -9.97
N HIS A 130 -13.50 -3.60 -8.89
CA HIS A 130 -13.57 -4.18 -7.55
C HIS A 130 -12.21 -4.67 -7.07
N ILE A 131 -11.20 -3.79 -7.17
CA ILE A 131 -9.84 -4.07 -6.69
C ILE A 131 -9.57 -3.20 -5.47
N SER A 132 -9.21 -3.84 -4.36
CA SER A 132 -8.86 -3.15 -3.11
C SER A 132 -7.36 -3.23 -2.87
N TYR A 133 -6.76 -2.09 -2.55
CA TYR A 133 -5.35 -1.95 -2.27
C TYR A 133 -5.19 -1.46 -0.82
N LYS A 134 -4.33 -2.14 -0.06
CA LYS A 134 -3.96 -1.76 1.30
C LYS A 134 -2.43 -1.80 1.42
N PHE A 135 -1.85 -0.69 1.83
CA PHE A 135 -0.41 -0.49 2.00
C PHE A 135 -0.19 0.06 3.41
N SER A 136 0.00 -0.84 4.38
CA SER A 136 0.22 -0.50 5.79
C SER A 136 1.70 -0.35 6.09
N LEU A 137 2.13 0.83 6.51
CA LEU A 137 3.52 1.15 6.82
C LEU A 137 4.04 0.21 7.91
N MET A 138 5.23 -0.33 7.68
CA MET A 138 5.94 -1.16 8.64
C MET A 138 6.95 -0.29 9.36
N ASP A 139 6.94 -0.31 10.69
CA ASP A 139 7.96 0.39 11.47
C ASP A 139 9.32 -0.24 11.21
N GLU A 140 10.28 0.59 10.80
CA GLU A 140 11.68 0.21 10.73
C GLU A 140 12.23 0.09 12.16
N LYS A 141 12.01 -1.05 12.82
CA LYS A 141 12.94 -1.48 13.85
C LYS A 141 14.27 -1.75 13.16
N ALA A 142 15.21 -0.83 13.39
CA ALA A 142 16.57 -0.75 12.89
C ALA A 142 17.16 -2.09 12.40
N GLU A 143 17.43 -2.19 11.11
CA GLU A 143 18.42 -3.15 10.63
C GLU A 143 19.80 -2.74 11.20
N PRO A 144 20.62 -3.70 11.66
CA PRO A 144 21.92 -3.41 12.25
C PRO A 144 22.84 -2.82 11.19
N LYS A 145 23.56 -1.74 11.52
CA LYS A 145 24.68 -1.26 10.73
C LYS A 145 25.66 -2.42 10.58
N VAL A 146 25.83 -2.93 9.37
CA VAL A 146 26.98 -3.76 9.02
C VAL A 146 28.20 -2.85 9.21
N ILE A 147 29.00 -3.16 10.22
CA ILE A 147 30.31 -2.54 10.43
C ILE A 147 31.21 -3.15 9.36
N GLU A 148 31.61 -2.37 8.36
CA GLU A 148 32.78 -2.70 7.55
C GLU A 148 34.01 -2.50 8.43
N GLU A 149 34.49 -3.58 9.06
CA GLU A 149 35.84 -3.63 9.61
C GLU A 149 36.82 -3.73 8.43
N GLY A 150 37.35 -2.57 8.03
CA GLY A 150 38.52 -2.50 7.17
C GLY A 150 39.73 -3.08 7.91
N ILE A 151 40.26 -4.17 7.37
CA ILE A 151 41.53 -4.78 7.76
C ILE A 151 42.63 -3.83 7.29
N ASP A 152 43.23 -3.07 8.20
CA ASP A 152 44.46 -2.33 7.95
C ASP A 152 45.63 -3.31 8.06
N ALA A 153 46.22 -3.64 6.92
CA ALA A 153 47.45 -4.41 6.85
C ALA A 153 48.61 -3.48 7.18
N THR A 154 49.20 -3.68 8.36
CA THR A 154 50.45 -3.04 8.77
C THR A 154 51.60 -3.56 7.88
N GLU A 155 52.13 -2.70 7.02
CA GLU A 155 53.49 -2.82 6.48
C GLU A 155 54.42 -1.91 7.28
N GLU A 156 55.27 -2.50 8.13
CA GLU A 156 56.64 -2.04 8.43
C GLU A 156 57.54 -3.25 8.73
#